data_AF-A0AAU7QC31-F1
#
_entry.id   AF-A0AAU7QC31-F1
#
_cell.length_a   1.000
_cell.length_b   1.000
_cell.length_c   1.000
_cell.angle_alpha   90.00
_cell.angle_beta   90.00
_cell.angle_gamma   90.00
#
_symmetry.space_group_name_H-M   'P 1'
#
loop_
_entity.id
_entity.type
_entity.pdbx_description
1 polymer ?
#
loop_
_entity_poly.entity_id
_entity_poly.type
_entity_poly.pdbx_seq_one_letter_code
_entity_poly.pdbx_strand_id
1 'polypeptide(L)'
;MTHRCGPSPTLASWGDLGLKGPWAEKALLRYGRNSASGTYGYFRQRALCGGDLLPSVNELPGSVSVAQAVAGSVNAIGYAGMGFKAGGVKILALTDGRGKTVQPDDATLLNGDYPLVRYLYIYVNKAPDRSLEPITAAFFRPDSLRRRPKPRPPERISIPAGVRQAAGATGYRARLECFLFDLR
;
A
#
# COMPACT_ATOMS: atom_id res chain seq x y z
N MET A 1 1.99 1.76 -16.95
CA MET A 1 0.80 1.40 -16.16
C MET A 1 -0.40 1.85 -16.98
N THR A 2 -1.54 1.15 -17.06
CA THR A 2 -2.67 1.72 -17.83
C THR A 2 -3.32 2.83 -17.00
N HIS A 3 -3.45 4.02 -17.58
CA HIS A 3 -3.95 5.21 -16.89
C HIS A 3 -5.40 5.47 -17.32
N ARG A 4 -6.33 5.54 -16.37
CA ARG A 4 -7.62 6.21 -16.61
C ARG A 4 -7.58 7.72 -16.31
N CYS A 5 -6.51 8.22 -15.68
CA CYS A 5 -6.35 9.64 -15.33
C CYS A 5 -5.75 10.53 -16.42
N GLY A 6 -5.56 10.04 -17.65
CA GLY A 6 -5.09 10.86 -18.77
C GLY A 6 -4.18 10.10 -19.73
N PRO A 7 -3.87 10.70 -20.90
CA PRO A 7 -2.99 10.13 -21.90
C PRO A 7 -1.53 10.28 -21.45
N SER A 8 -1.05 9.35 -20.63
CA SER A 8 0.38 9.20 -20.39
C SER A 8 0.90 8.03 -21.22
N PRO A 9 2.00 8.20 -21.98
CA PRO A 9 2.58 7.12 -22.75
C PRO A 9 2.97 5.96 -21.82
N THR A 10 2.92 4.74 -22.35
CA THR A 10 3.43 3.57 -21.65
C THR A 10 4.92 3.73 -21.44
N LEU A 11 5.32 4.04 -20.22
CA LEU A 11 6.72 4.11 -19.81
C LEU A 11 7.33 2.71 -19.94
N ALA A 12 8.33 2.53 -20.80
CA ALA A 12 9.00 1.27 -21.12
C ALA A 12 10.42 1.21 -20.52
N SER A 13 11.11 2.35 -20.48
CA SER A 13 12.48 2.53 -20.01
C SER A 13 12.57 3.51 -18.84
N TRP A 14 13.73 3.56 -18.19
CA TRP A 14 14.05 4.59 -17.22
C TRP A 14 14.25 5.98 -17.87
N GLY A 15 14.58 6.04 -19.16
CA GLY A 15 14.64 7.29 -19.92
C GLY A 15 13.27 7.96 -20.07
N ASP A 16 12.19 7.17 -20.16
CA ASP A 16 10.82 7.70 -20.21
C ASP A 16 10.41 8.39 -18.89
N LEU A 17 11.11 8.10 -17.80
CA LEU A 17 10.98 8.76 -16.49
C LEU A 17 11.92 9.97 -16.34
N GLY A 18 12.66 10.34 -17.39
CA GLY A 18 13.57 11.48 -17.42
C GLY A 18 14.99 11.19 -16.91
N LEU A 19 15.34 9.92 -16.66
CA LEU A 19 16.72 9.57 -16.33
C LEU A 19 17.62 9.69 -17.56
N LYS A 20 18.87 10.13 -17.35
CA LYS A 20 19.84 10.43 -18.40
C LYS A 20 21.03 9.48 -18.37
N GLY A 21 21.85 9.52 -19.42
CA GLY A 21 23.09 8.75 -19.52
C GLY A 21 22.82 7.24 -19.61
N PRO A 22 23.66 6.38 -19.00
CA PRO A 22 23.51 4.93 -19.07
C PRO A 22 22.16 4.40 -18.57
N TRP A 23 21.41 5.20 -17.81
CA TRP A 23 20.08 4.83 -17.34
C TRP A 23 18.98 5.07 -18.36
N ALA A 24 19.15 5.96 -19.33
CA ALA A 24 18.09 6.31 -20.28
C ALA A 24 17.61 5.08 -21.08
N GLU A 25 18.54 4.20 -21.47
CA GLU A 25 18.25 3.02 -22.29
C GLU A 25 17.90 1.78 -21.46
N LYS A 26 17.97 1.86 -20.12
CA LYS A 26 17.68 0.71 -19.27
C LYS A 26 16.19 0.40 -19.29
N ALA A 27 15.85 -0.84 -19.64
CA ALA A 27 14.48 -1.32 -19.56
C ALA A 27 13.96 -1.26 -18.12
N LEU A 28 12.71 -0.83 -17.96
CA LEU A 28 12.06 -0.75 -16.67
C LEU A 28 11.35 -2.07 -16.36
N LEU A 29 11.91 -2.85 -15.43
CA LEU A 29 11.28 -4.08 -14.93
C LEU A 29 10.26 -3.72 -13.86
N ARG A 30 9.06 -4.28 -13.96
CA ARG A 30 7.94 -3.93 -13.07
C ARG A 30 7.47 -5.15 -12.30
N TYR A 31 7.39 -5.02 -10.98
CA TYR A 31 6.85 -6.04 -10.08
C TYR A 31 5.66 -5.49 -9.30
N GLY A 32 4.66 -6.32 -9.04
CA GLY A 32 3.46 -5.89 -8.36
C GLY A 32 2.77 -7.01 -7.60
N ARG A 33 1.74 -6.67 -6.84
CA ARG A 33 0.84 -7.66 -6.25
C ARG A 33 -0.21 -8.10 -7.26
N ASN A 34 -0.67 -9.34 -7.13
CA ASN A 34 -1.77 -9.86 -7.94
C ASN A 34 -3.15 -9.36 -7.47
N SER A 35 -4.18 -9.58 -8.29
CA SER A 35 -5.56 -9.13 -8.07
C SER A 35 -6.21 -9.63 -6.77
N ALA A 36 -5.74 -10.74 -6.21
CA ALA A 36 -6.19 -11.27 -4.91
C ALA A 36 -5.73 -10.41 -3.71
N SER A 37 -4.85 -9.44 -3.93
CA SER A 37 -4.29 -8.60 -2.88
C SER A 37 -5.11 -7.33 -2.63
N GLY A 38 -5.43 -7.04 -1.36
CA GLY A 38 -5.95 -5.73 -0.99
C GLY A 38 -4.99 -4.56 -1.33
N THR A 39 -3.68 -4.81 -1.40
CA THR A 39 -2.69 -3.82 -1.85
C THR A 39 -2.84 -3.53 -3.34
N TYR A 40 -3.09 -4.55 -4.17
CA TYR A 40 -3.41 -4.38 -5.59
C TYR A 40 -4.63 -3.48 -5.74
N GLY A 41 -5.73 -3.79 -5.04
CA GLY A 41 -6.96 -2.99 -5.13
C GLY A 41 -6.74 -1.53 -4.73
N TYR A 42 -5.97 -1.29 -3.66
CA TYR A 42 -5.62 0.06 -3.23
C TYR A 42 -4.75 0.80 -4.27
N PHE A 43 -3.71 0.16 -4.78
CA PHE A 43 -2.81 0.75 -5.78
C PHE A 43 -3.56 1.05 -7.08
N ARG A 44 -4.42 0.14 -7.53
CA ARG A 44 -5.32 0.34 -8.67
C ARG A 44 -6.17 1.59 -8.51
N GLN A 45 -6.81 1.79 -7.36
CA GLN A 45 -7.64 2.96 -7.13
C GLN A 45 -6.82 4.26 -7.03
N ARG A 46 -5.68 4.22 -6.31
CA ARG A 46 -4.93 5.44 -5.96
C ARG A 46 -3.88 5.87 -6.98
N ALA A 47 -3.18 4.92 -7.61
CA ALA A 47 -2.09 5.20 -8.54
C ALA A 47 -2.50 4.99 -10.00
N LEU A 48 -3.47 4.09 -10.27
CA LEU A 48 -3.92 3.77 -11.63
C LEU A 48 -5.27 4.39 -11.98
N CYS A 49 -5.90 5.10 -11.04
CA CYS A 49 -7.23 5.70 -11.21
C CYS A 49 -8.31 4.69 -11.62
N GLY A 50 -8.23 3.48 -11.07
CA GLY A 50 -9.12 2.37 -11.40
C GLY A 50 -8.77 1.65 -12.71
N GLY A 51 -7.68 2.02 -13.38
CA GLY A 51 -7.11 1.29 -14.51
C GLY A 51 -6.39 0.01 -14.10
N ASP A 52 -6.15 -0.87 -15.05
CA ASP A 52 -5.50 -2.16 -14.78
C ASP A 52 -3.98 -2.07 -14.91
N LEU A 53 -3.28 -3.07 -14.37
CA LEU A 53 -1.83 -3.17 -14.60
C LEU A 53 -1.54 -3.45 -16.08
N LEU A 54 -0.35 -3.07 -16.53
CA LEU A 54 0.11 -3.51 -17.85
C LEU A 54 0.31 -5.03 -17.82
N PRO A 55 0.07 -5.74 -18.93
CA PRO A 55 0.40 -7.17 -19.03
C PRO A 55 1.88 -7.49 -18.75
N SER A 56 2.75 -6.50 -18.92
CA SER A 56 4.19 -6.59 -18.66
C SER A 56 4.58 -6.42 -17.19
N VAL A 57 3.63 -6.34 -16.25
CA VAL A 57 3.92 -6.31 -14.81
C VAL A 57 4.00 -7.74 -14.31
N ASN A 58 5.11 -8.08 -13.65
CA ASN A 58 5.27 -9.36 -12.98
C ASN A 58 4.48 -9.34 -11.66
N GLU A 59 3.28 -9.91 -11.69
CA GLU A 59 2.41 -10.02 -10.52
C GLU A 59 2.84 -11.17 -9.60
N LEU A 60 3.04 -10.88 -8.32
CA LEU A 60 3.51 -11.82 -7.30
C LEU A 60 2.52 -11.94 -6.14
N PRO A 61 2.41 -13.13 -5.52
CA PRO A 61 1.38 -13.39 -4.50
C PRO A 61 1.63 -12.66 -3.18
N GLY A 62 2.90 -12.38 -2.82
CA GLY A 62 3.29 -11.82 -1.52
C GLY A 62 4.09 -10.52 -1.63
N SER A 63 3.95 -9.64 -0.61
CA SER A 63 4.77 -8.41 -0.54
C SER A 63 6.27 -8.70 -0.39
N VAL A 64 6.63 -9.76 0.35
CA VAL A 64 8.03 -10.19 0.49
C VAL A 64 8.61 -10.55 -0.88
N SER A 65 7.87 -11.32 -1.67
CA SER A 65 8.28 -11.76 -3.01
C SER A 65 8.51 -10.58 -3.95
N VAL A 66 7.64 -9.55 -3.90
CA VAL A 66 7.85 -8.31 -4.67
C VAL A 66 9.15 -7.62 -4.25
N ALA A 67 9.36 -7.44 -2.93
CA ALA A 67 10.56 -6.76 -2.45
C ALA A 67 11.84 -7.54 -2.80
N GLN A 68 11.82 -8.86 -2.70
CA GLN A 68 12.94 -9.72 -3.09
C GLN A 68 13.21 -9.66 -4.60
N ALA A 69 12.16 -9.67 -5.43
CA ALA A 69 12.30 -9.56 -6.87
C ALA A 69 12.90 -8.21 -7.28
N VAL A 70 12.47 -7.11 -6.64
CA VAL A 70 13.07 -5.78 -6.85
C VAL A 70 14.53 -5.77 -6.38
N ALA A 71 14.83 -6.26 -5.17
CA ALA A 71 16.20 -6.29 -4.65
C ALA A 71 17.16 -7.13 -5.52
N GLY A 72 16.67 -8.20 -6.16
CA GLY A 72 17.48 -9.10 -6.98
C GLY A 72 17.59 -8.72 -8.46
N SER A 73 16.85 -7.71 -8.94
CA SER A 73 16.74 -7.42 -10.37
C SER A 73 17.14 -5.99 -10.69
N VAL A 74 18.30 -5.79 -11.31
CA VAL A 74 18.77 -4.47 -11.75
C VAL A 74 17.69 -3.79 -12.61
N ASN A 75 17.42 -2.50 -12.34
CA ASN A 75 16.43 -1.66 -13.05
C ASN A 75 14.96 -1.99 -12.73
N ALA A 76 14.72 -2.66 -11.61
CA ALA A 76 13.37 -3.00 -11.16
C ALA A 76 12.73 -1.92 -10.29
N ILE A 77 11.46 -1.67 -10.57
CA ILE A 77 10.55 -0.94 -9.70
C ILE A 77 9.42 -1.87 -9.28
N GLY A 78 8.90 -1.69 -8.07
CA GLY A 78 7.73 -2.45 -7.66
C GLY A 78 6.88 -1.77 -6.62
N TYR A 79 5.65 -2.26 -6.47
CA TYR A 79 4.75 -1.81 -5.41
C TYR A 79 4.31 -2.99 -4.54
N ALA A 80 4.31 -2.77 -3.22
CA ALA A 80 3.85 -3.77 -2.27
C ALA A 80 3.38 -3.11 -0.96
N GLY A 81 2.66 -3.87 -0.14
CA GLY A 81 2.32 -3.43 1.20
C GLY A 81 3.49 -3.68 2.14
N MET A 82 3.87 -2.70 2.98
CA MET A 82 4.85 -2.94 4.05
C MET A 82 4.15 -3.38 5.33
N GLY A 83 4.52 -4.57 5.80
CA GLY A 83 4.34 -5.00 7.20
C GLY A 83 5.66 -5.14 7.95
N PHE A 84 6.79 -5.00 7.25
CA PHE A 84 8.15 -5.22 7.72
C PHE A 84 9.12 -4.41 6.84
N LYS A 85 10.25 -3.95 7.40
CA LYS A 85 11.32 -3.28 6.64
C LYS A 85 12.00 -4.34 5.76
N ALA A 86 11.70 -4.36 4.46
CA ALA A 86 12.39 -5.25 3.53
C ALA A 86 13.80 -4.68 3.25
N GLY A 87 14.84 -5.42 3.63
CA GLY A 87 16.22 -5.08 3.27
C GLY A 87 16.43 -5.18 1.76
N GLY A 88 17.41 -4.43 1.23
CA GLY A 88 17.82 -4.51 -0.18
C GLY A 88 16.98 -3.69 -1.17
N VAL A 89 15.96 -2.97 -0.72
CA VAL A 89 15.18 -2.03 -1.55
C VAL A 89 15.21 -0.62 -0.98
N LYS A 90 15.05 0.38 -1.85
CA LYS A 90 14.88 1.79 -1.50
C LYS A 90 13.41 2.15 -1.66
N ILE A 91 12.83 2.76 -0.63
CA ILE A 91 11.46 3.28 -0.73
C ILE A 91 11.53 4.68 -1.33
N LEU A 92 10.69 4.95 -2.33
CA LEU A 92 10.70 6.22 -3.02
C LEU A 92 9.90 7.29 -2.29
N ALA A 93 10.43 8.51 -2.32
CA ALA A 93 9.67 9.71 -2.01
C ALA A 93 8.58 9.90 -3.07
N LEU A 94 7.41 10.39 -2.65
CA LEU A 94 6.30 10.63 -3.56
C LEU A 94 5.84 12.08 -3.45
N THR A 95 5.57 12.69 -4.59
CA THR A 95 4.97 14.01 -4.67
C THR A 95 3.45 13.88 -4.54
N ASP A 96 2.85 14.59 -3.60
CA ASP A 96 1.40 14.65 -3.44
C ASP A 96 0.75 15.50 -4.54
N GLY A 97 -0.59 15.49 -4.61
CA GLY A 97 -1.34 16.28 -5.60
C GLY A 97 -1.19 17.80 -5.47
N ARG A 98 -0.48 18.30 -4.44
CA ARG A 98 -0.18 19.71 -4.20
C ARG A 98 1.29 20.04 -4.53
N GLY A 99 2.04 19.10 -5.10
CA GLY A 99 3.45 19.28 -5.44
C GLY A 99 4.42 19.09 -4.28
N LYS A 100 3.94 18.67 -3.09
CA LYS A 100 4.82 18.42 -1.94
C LYS A 100 5.42 17.01 -2.05
N THR A 101 6.74 16.93 -2.19
CA THR A 101 7.46 15.65 -2.11
C THR A 101 7.63 15.21 -0.65
N VAL A 102 7.16 14.00 -0.34
CA VAL A 102 7.16 13.45 1.02
C VAL A 102 8.01 12.18 1.05
N GLN A 103 8.96 12.13 1.97
CA GLN A 103 9.76 10.94 2.25
C GLN A 103 8.97 9.94 3.10
N PRO A 104 9.16 8.63 2.88
CA PRO A 104 8.55 7.59 3.69
C PRO A 104 9.35 7.37 4.98
N ASP A 105 8.90 7.93 6.09
CA ASP A 105 9.47 7.70 7.43
C ASP A 105 8.35 7.40 8.45
N ASP A 106 8.73 6.92 9.64
CA ASP A 106 7.74 6.51 10.65
C ASP A 106 6.75 7.66 10.98
N ALA A 107 7.18 8.92 10.95
CA ALA A 107 6.32 10.06 11.26
C ALA A 107 5.33 10.34 10.12
N THR A 108 5.80 10.42 8.86
CA THR A 108 4.95 10.68 7.68
C THR A 108 3.97 9.54 7.42
N LEU A 109 4.34 8.33 7.81
CA LEU A 109 3.48 7.16 7.73
C LEU A 109 2.41 7.15 8.82
N LEU A 110 2.76 7.52 10.06
CA LEU A 110 1.82 7.55 11.18
C LEU A 110 0.89 8.76 11.17
N ASN A 111 1.31 9.91 10.63
CA ASN A 111 0.46 11.09 10.52
C ASN A 111 -0.45 11.03 9.28
N GLY A 112 -0.03 10.34 8.22
CA GLY A 112 -0.80 10.14 6.99
C GLY A 112 -0.36 11.03 5.82
N ASP A 113 0.78 11.72 5.96
CA ASP A 113 1.29 12.66 4.95
C ASP A 113 1.88 11.95 3.73
N TYR A 114 2.37 10.72 3.88
CA TYR A 114 2.89 9.97 2.74
C TYR A 114 1.74 9.54 1.80
N PRO A 115 1.76 9.85 0.49
CA PRO A 115 0.59 9.71 -0.40
C PRO A 115 -0.02 8.31 -0.53
N LEU A 116 0.74 7.24 -0.28
CA LEU A 116 0.28 5.84 -0.43
C LEU A 116 0.03 5.11 0.90
N VAL A 117 -0.37 5.84 1.95
CA VAL A 117 -0.80 5.24 3.22
C VAL A 117 -2.29 4.88 3.24
N ARG A 118 -2.62 3.73 3.86
CA ARG A 118 -4.02 3.35 4.09
C ARG A 118 -4.25 2.84 5.50
N TYR A 119 -5.50 2.64 5.83
CA TYR A 119 -5.89 1.99 7.06
C TYR A 119 -6.17 0.50 6.82
N LEU A 120 -5.70 -0.34 7.73
CA LEU A 120 -6.17 -1.70 7.91
C LEU A 120 -7.47 -1.64 8.69
N TYR A 121 -8.55 -2.06 8.08
CA TYR A 121 -9.80 -2.25 8.80
C TYR A 121 -9.92 -3.72 9.18
N ILE A 122 -10.16 -3.97 10.46
CA ILE A 122 -10.48 -5.29 11.01
C ILE A 122 -11.96 -5.26 11.33
N TYR A 123 -12.73 -6.12 10.67
CA TYR A 123 -14.17 -6.22 10.89
C TYR A 123 -14.46 -7.44 11.74
N VAL A 124 -15.26 -7.25 12.78
CA VAL A 124 -15.78 -8.35 13.59
C VAL A 124 -17.27 -8.43 13.37
N ASN A 125 -17.73 -9.59 12.91
CA ASN A 125 -19.15 -9.90 12.84
C ASN A 125 -19.64 -10.24 14.25
N LYS A 126 -20.46 -9.37 14.85
CA LYS A 126 -21.08 -9.61 16.16
C LYS A 126 -22.57 -9.30 16.07
N ALA A 127 -23.38 -9.91 16.95
CA ALA A 127 -24.76 -9.47 17.11
C ALA A 127 -24.78 -8.01 17.60
N PRO A 128 -25.68 -7.14 17.09
CA PRO A 128 -25.70 -5.71 17.41
C PRO A 128 -25.73 -5.41 18.91
N ASP A 129 -26.50 -6.20 19.65
CA ASP A 129 -26.82 -6.11 21.08
C ASP A 129 -25.89 -6.94 21.98
N ARG A 130 -24.98 -7.75 21.41
CA ARG A 130 -24.01 -8.52 22.19
C ARG A 130 -22.66 -7.83 22.26
N SER A 131 -22.06 -7.87 23.44
CA SER A 131 -20.64 -7.56 23.62
C SER A 131 -19.78 -8.54 22.82
N LEU A 132 -18.57 -8.10 22.45
CA LEU A 132 -17.58 -9.03 21.92
C LEU A 132 -17.25 -10.09 22.96
N GLU A 133 -17.04 -11.31 22.49
CA GLU A 133 -16.52 -12.39 23.31
C GLU A 133 -15.17 -11.95 23.94
N PRO A 134 -14.89 -12.30 25.21
CA PRO A 134 -13.76 -11.72 25.95
C PRO A 134 -12.38 -11.85 25.29
N ILE A 135 -12.07 -12.97 24.60
CA ILE A 135 -10.80 -13.14 23.88
C ILE A 135 -10.73 -12.23 22.65
N THR A 136 -11.85 -12.09 21.94
CA THR A 136 -11.98 -11.19 20.79
C THR A 136 -11.85 -9.74 21.24
N ALA A 137 -12.49 -9.36 22.34
CA ALA A 137 -12.33 -8.05 22.96
C ALA A 137 -10.88 -7.80 23.40
N ALA A 138 -10.19 -8.82 23.93
CA ALA A 138 -8.78 -8.74 24.33
C ALA A 138 -7.85 -8.40 23.17
N PHE A 139 -8.11 -8.93 21.98
CA PHE A 139 -7.33 -8.64 20.77
C PHE A 139 -7.31 -7.13 20.41
N PHE A 140 -8.38 -6.40 20.73
CA PHE A 140 -8.49 -4.96 20.46
C PHE A 140 -8.08 -4.06 21.62
N ARG A 141 -7.68 -4.63 22.77
CA ARG A 141 -7.20 -3.81 23.91
C ARG A 141 -5.83 -3.20 23.58
N PRO A 142 -5.55 -1.96 24.00
CA PRO A 142 -4.26 -1.30 23.72
C PRO A 142 -3.03 -2.09 24.18
N ASP A 143 -3.19 -2.91 25.24
CA ASP A 143 -2.09 -3.66 25.84
C ASP A 143 -1.66 -4.91 25.04
N SER A 144 -2.53 -5.47 24.20
CA SER A 144 -2.22 -6.64 23.39
C SER A 144 -1.53 -6.29 22.05
N LEU A 145 -1.54 -5.01 21.65
CA LEU A 145 -0.92 -4.51 20.41
C LEU A 145 0.48 -3.88 20.64
N ARG A 146 1.09 -4.07 21.81
CA ARG A 146 2.34 -3.43 22.28
C ARG A 146 3.61 -3.88 21.55
N ARG A 147 3.80 -3.50 20.28
CA ARG A 147 5.14 -3.49 19.62
C ARG A 147 5.44 -2.26 18.75
N ARG A 148 4.66 -1.18 18.80
CA ARG A 148 4.91 0.07 18.08
C ARG A 148 4.53 1.28 18.97
N PRO A 149 5.09 2.48 18.75
CA PRO A 149 4.71 3.70 19.49
C PRO A 149 3.18 3.87 19.47
N LYS A 150 2.63 4.38 20.60
CA LYS A 150 1.18 4.40 20.88
C LYS A 150 0.36 4.78 19.63
N PRO A 151 -0.42 3.85 19.05
CA PRO A 151 -1.40 4.24 18.05
C PRO A 151 -2.39 5.21 18.70
N ARG A 152 -2.81 6.24 17.95
CA ARG A 152 -3.97 7.07 18.31
C ARG A 152 -5.13 6.14 18.73
N PRO A 153 -5.91 6.47 19.77
CA PRO A 153 -6.97 5.59 20.26
C PRO A 153 -7.87 5.16 19.09
N PRO A 154 -8.35 3.90 19.09
CA PRO A 154 -9.23 3.40 18.04
C PRO A 154 -10.50 4.26 18.03
N GLU A 155 -10.61 5.12 17.02
CA GLU A 155 -11.80 5.91 16.78
C GLU A 155 -12.87 5.00 16.15
N ARG A 156 -14.07 5.01 16.71
CA ARG A 156 -15.21 4.26 16.19
C ARG A 156 -15.66 4.95 14.91
N ILE A 157 -15.41 4.35 13.75
CA ILE A 157 -15.69 4.96 12.45
C ILE A 157 -16.90 4.29 11.80
N SER A 158 -17.81 5.11 11.27
CA SER A 158 -18.88 4.69 10.38
C SER A 158 -18.31 4.16 9.06
N ILE A 159 -18.74 2.96 8.67
CA ILE A 159 -18.24 2.24 7.49
C ILE A 159 -18.63 3.03 6.21
N PRO A 160 -17.72 3.23 5.24
CA PRO A 160 -18.05 3.87 3.96
C PRO A 160 -19.14 3.10 3.22
N ALA A 161 -20.07 3.83 2.58
CA ALA A 161 -21.30 3.31 1.96
C ALA A 161 -21.12 2.18 0.90
N GLY A 162 -19.88 1.93 0.43
CA GLY A 162 -19.56 0.87 -0.53
C GLY A 162 -19.32 -0.53 0.08
N VAL A 163 -19.24 -0.66 1.41
CA VAL A 163 -19.17 -1.96 2.07
C VAL A 163 -20.60 -2.44 2.32
N ARG A 164 -21.05 -3.44 1.55
CA ARG A 164 -22.32 -4.13 1.85
C ARG A 164 -22.26 -4.69 3.26
N GLN A 165 -23.01 -4.07 4.17
CA GLN A 165 -23.10 -4.46 5.56
C GLN A 165 -23.77 -5.83 5.64
N ALA A 166 -23.07 -6.84 6.16
CA ALA A 166 -23.77 -7.85 6.94
C ALA A 166 -24.22 -7.12 8.22
N ALA A 167 -25.53 -7.02 8.44
CA ALA A 167 -26.10 -6.34 9.60
C ALA A 167 -25.40 -6.85 10.88
N GLY A 168 -24.68 -5.96 11.59
CA GLY A 168 -23.97 -6.29 12.85
C GLY A 168 -22.45 -6.07 12.89
N ALA A 169 -21.78 -5.78 11.77
CA ALA A 169 -20.32 -5.61 11.79
C ALA A 169 -19.84 -4.36 12.57
N THR A 170 -18.94 -4.55 13.53
CA THR A 170 -18.19 -3.45 14.20
C THR A 170 -16.78 -3.38 13.61
N GLY A 171 -16.37 -2.20 13.14
CA GLY A 171 -15.07 -1.97 12.52
C GLY A 171 -14.01 -1.44 13.50
N TYR A 172 -12.81 -2.02 13.43
CA TYR A 172 -11.61 -1.58 14.15
C TYR A 172 -10.56 -1.13 13.13
N ARG A 173 -9.77 -0.10 13.45
CA ARG A 173 -8.79 0.51 12.54
C ARG A 173 -7.37 0.29 13.05
N ALA A 174 -6.57 -0.42 12.27
CA ALA A 174 -5.11 -0.40 12.30
C ALA A 174 -4.60 0.34 11.04
N ARG A 175 -3.30 0.63 10.90
CA ARG A 175 -2.75 1.27 9.69
C ARG A 175 -1.96 0.24 8.88
N LEU A 176 -2.14 0.22 7.57
CA LEU A 176 -1.39 -0.63 6.63
C LEU A 176 -0.86 0.24 5.51
N GLU A 177 0.36 -0.01 5.10
CA GLU A 177 1.07 0.95 4.26
C GLU A 177 1.28 0.34 2.87
N CYS A 178 1.21 1.14 1.81
CA CYS A 178 1.57 0.73 0.45
C CYS A 178 2.69 1.63 -0.04
N PHE A 179 3.67 1.05 -0.71
CA PHE A 179 4.87 1.77 -1.11
C PHE A 179 5.26 1.46 -2.54
N LEU A 180 5.95 2.44 -3.14
CA LEU A 180 6.71 2.27 -4.36
C LEU A 180 8.18 2.09 -3.98
N PHE A 181 8.77 1.01 -4.48
CA PHE A 181 10.15 0.61 -4.24
C PHE A 181 10.96 0.74 -5.52
N ASP A 182 12.20 1.13 -5.37
CA ASP A 182 13.25 1.09 -6.39
C ASP A 182 14.49 0.39 -5.82
N LEU A 183 15.41 -0.01 -6.68
CA LEU A 183 16.73 -0.48 -6.27
C LEU A 183 17.57 0.66 -5.68
N ARG A 184 18.58 0.28 -4.89
CA ARG A 184 19.59 1.22 -4.39
C ARG A 184 20.47 1.73 -5.51
#